data_AF-A0AAN9HP12-F1
#
_entry.id   AF-A0AAN9HP12-F1
#
_cell.length_a   1.000
_cell.length_b   1.000
_cell.length_c   1.000
_cell.angle_alpha   90.00
_cell.angle_beta   90.00
_cell.angle_gamma   90.00
#
_symmetry.space_group_name_H-M   'P 1'
#
loop_
_entity.id
_entity.type
_entity.pdbx_description
1 polymer ?
#
loop_
_entity_poly.entity_id
_entity_poly.type
_entity_poly.pdbx_seq_one_letter_code
_entity_poly.pdbx_strand_id
1 'polypeptide(L)'
;MDIVGISEEEQEAIFRVVAAILHLGNIEFAKGEEIDSSVIKDEKSRFHLNVTAELLKCNAASLEDALIKRVMVTPEEIITRTLDPDAALGSRDALAKTIYSRLFDWLVEKINNSIGQDPNSKSIIGVLDICGFESFKFNSFEQLCINFTNEKLQQHFNHHVFKMEQEEYTKEEINWSYIEFIDNQDVLDLIEKKPGGIISLVDEACMFPKSTHETFAQKLYQTFKNNKRFIKPKLSRTSFTISHYAGEGGDDSGADSDFDWNTEDELEIENFHSSSSCLAAVPNGEATTGSAEDTSFGPARCSINNGGCWSETKNGLTFSACSESEVNGCRCPVGFRGDGKKCEDIDECKRTKCLSV
;
A
#
# COMPACT_ATOMS: atom_id res chain seq x y z
N MET A 1 21.47 -3.14 19.48
CA MET A 1 21.36 -3.94 18.25
C MET A 1 22.09 -5.28 18.42
N ASP A 2 23.21 -5.29 19.15
CA ASP A 2 23.99 -6.49 19.51
C ASP A 2 23.17 -7.64 20.12
N ILE A 3 22.22 -7.33 21.02
CA ILE A 3 21.38 -8.33 21.68
C ILE A 3 20.55 -9.15 20.68
N VAL A 4 20.16 -8.52 19.57
CA VAL A 4 19.34 -9.12 18.49
C VAL A 4 20.25 -9.79 17.44
N GLY A 5 21.56 -9.85 17.68
CA GLY A 5 22.51 -10.50 16.78
C GLY A 5 22.88 -9.69 15.54
N ILE A 6 22.69 -8.37 15.56
CA ILE A 6 23.14 -7.46 14.50
C ILE A 6 24.61 -7.10 14.75
N SER A 7 25.51 -7.42 13.80
CA SER A 7 26.96 -7.19 13.97
C SER A 7 27.34 -5.70 13.93
N GLU A 8 28.55 -5.36 14.36
CA GLU A 8 29.05 -3.97 14.28
C GLU A 8 29.09 -3.46 12.83
N GLU A 9 29.48 -4.32 11.87
CA GLU A 9 29.50 -3.98 10.45
C GLU A 9 28.09 -3.74 9.90
N GLU A 10 27.11 -4.54 10.34
CA GLU A 10 25.71 -4.36 9.99
C GLU A 10 25.14 -3.06 10.60
N GLN A 11 25.51 -2.74 11.84
CA GLN A 11 25.12 -1.47 12.47
C GLN A 11 25.68 -0.27 11.72
N GLU A 12 26.95 -0.30 11.36
CA GLU A 12 27.56 0.73 10.52
C GLU A 12 26.83 0.85 9.17
N ALA A 13 26.41 -0.28 8.58
CA ALA A 13 25.61 -0.28 7.36
C ALA A 13 24.23 0.38 7.55
N ILE A 14 23.53 0.11 8.64
CA ILE A 14 22.25 0.78 8.99
C ILE A 14 22.46 2.29 9.07
N PHE A 15 23.45 2.74 9.86
CA PHE A 15 23.72 4.16 10.03
C PHE A 15 24.13 4.84 8.72
N ARG A 16 24.90 4.14 7.88
CA ARG A 16 25.27 4.62 6.54
C ARG A 16 24.04 4.82 5.65
N VAL A 17 23.09 3.89 5.65
CA VAL A 17 21.85 4.00 4.88
C VAL A 17 20.99 5.15 5.38
N VAL A 18 20.82 5.30 6.71
CA VAL A 18 20.07 6.42 7.30
C VAL A 18 20.73 7.76 6.96
N ALA A 19 22.06 7.85 7.05
CA ALA A 19 22.80 9.04 6.64
C ALA A 19 22.60 9.33 5.15
N ALA A 20 22.58 8.32 4.29
CA ALA A 20 22.32 8.49 2.86
C ALA A 20 20.92 9.08 2.61
N ILE A 21 19.88 8.62 3.33
CA ILE A 21 18.53 9.18 3.22
C ILE A 21 18.50 10.66 3.65
N LEU A 22 19.20 11.02 4.74
CA LEU A 22 19.30 12.41 5.19
C LEU A 22 20.03 13.30 4.17
N HIS A 23 21.09 12.81 3.54
CA HIS A 23 21.76 13.53 2.45
C HIS A 23 20.86 13.64 1.22
N LEU A 24 20.17 12.56 0.85
CA LEU A 24 19.22 12.52 -0.27
C LEU A 24 18.15 13.60 -0.11
N GLY A 25 17.54 13.74 1.08
CA GLY A 25 16.51 14.75 1.35
C GLY A 25 16.99 16.22 1.25
N ASN A 26 18.31 16.46 1.26
CA ASN A 26 18.89 17.79 1.08
C ASN A 26 19.22 18.14 -0.39
N ILE A 27 18.93 17.24 -1.34
CA ILE A 27 19.12 17.52 -2.77
C ILE A 27 17.94 18.37 -3.26
N GLU A 28 18.25 19.54 -3.82
CA GLU A 28 17.29 20.42 -4.46
C GLU A 28 17.49 20.47 -5.98
N PHE A 29 16.39 20.71 -6.70
CA PHE A 29 16.36 20.77 -8.17
C PHE A 29 16.00 22.18 -8.67
N ALA A 30 16.54 22.55 -9.82
CA ALA A 30 16.21 23.77 -10.54
C ALA A 30 15.72 23.44 -11.96
N LYS A 31 15.05 24.40 -12.61
CA LYS A 31 14.63 24.24 -14.01
C LYS A 31 15.86 24.09 -14.92
N GLY A 32 15.80 23.11 -15.81
CA GLY A 32 16.80 22.92 -16.86
C GLY A 32 16.59 23.85 -18.06
N GLU A 33 17.28 23.56 -19.15
CA GLU A 33 17.20 24.34 -20.39
C GLU A 33 15.88 24.12 -21.15
N GLU A 34 15.33 22.90 -21.06
CA GLU A 34 14.03 22.54 -21.66
C GLU A 34 12.88 22.78 -20.66
N ILE A 35 11.68 23.04 -21.20
CA ILE A 35 10.50 23.44 -20.41
C ILE A 35 10.14 22.41 -19.32
N ASP A 36 10.23 21.12 -19.65
CA ASP A 36 9.90 19.98 -18.77
C ASP A 36 11.18 19.27 -18.27
N SER A 37 12.22 20.04 -17.96
CA SER A 37 13.51 19.48 -17.51
C SER A 37 13.96 20.09 -16.19
N SER A 38 14.75 19.30 -15.46
CA SER A 38 15.36 19.68 -14.19
C SER A 38 16.85 19.36 -14.18
N VAL A 39 17.56 20.11 -13.36
CA VAL A 39 18.98 19.94 -13.06
C VAL A 39 19.19 20.06 -11.56
N ILE A 40 20.31 19.57 -11.05
CA ILE A 40 20.71 19.81 -9.66
C ILE A 40 20.91 21.31 -9.44
N LYS A 41 20.28 21.87 -8.39
CA LYS A 41 20.15 23.32 -8.21
C LYS A 41 21.48 24.06 -8.04
N ASP A 42 22.37 23.53 -7.19
CA ASP A 42 23.61 24.19 -6.79
C ASP A 42 24.69 23.19 -6.34
N GLU A 43 25.89 23.70 -6.08
CA GLU A 43 27.02 22.91 -5.58
C GLU A 43 26.73 22.23 -4.23
N LYS A 44 25.85 22.80 -3.41
CA LYS A 44 25.44 22.19 -2.13
C LYS A 44 24.61 20.92 -2.39
N SER A 45 23.64 21.00 -3.29
CA SER A 45 22.82 19.87 -3.71
C SER A 45 23.68 18.81 -4.42
N ARG A 46 24.66 19.24 -5.24
CA ARG A 46 25.65 18.35 -5.87
C ARG A 46 26.51 17.61 -4.84
N PHE A 47 26.95 18.30 -3.79
CA PHE A 47 27.66 17.67 -2.67
C PHE A 47 26.80 16.60 -2.01
N HIS A 48 25.54 16.90 -1.68
CA HIS A 48 24.63 15.93 -1.07
C HIS A 48 24.36 14.71 -1.99
N LEU A 49 24.23 14.93 -3.30
CA LEU A 49 24.10 13.85 -4.28
C LEU A 49 25.32 12.92 -4.31
N ASN A 50 26.52 13.50 -4.34
CA ASN A 50 27.77 12.73 -4.36
C ASN A 50 27.94 11.92 -3.07
N VAL A 51 27.68 12.52 -1.90
CA VAL A 51 27.72 11.82 -0.61
C VAL A 51 26.68 10.71 -0.55
N THR A 52 25.46 10.95 -1.04
CA THR A 52 24.41 9.92 -1.12
C THR A 52 24.88 8.73 -1.96
N ALA A 53 25.45 8.99 -3.14
CA ALA A 53 25.98 7.96 -4.01
C ALA A 53 27.13 7.16 -3.37
N GLU A 54 28.02 7.83 -2.64
CA GLU A 54 29.11 7.17 -1.91
C GLU A 54 28.58 6.26 -0.79
N LEU A 55 27.64 6.76 0.02
CA LEU A 55 27.07 6.01 1.14
C LEU A 55 26.24 4.80 0.66
N LEU A 56 25.49 4.96 -0.43
CA LEU A 56 24.76 3.88 -1.12
C LEU A 56 25.66 3.04 -2.03
N LYS A 57 26.95 3.35 -2.15
CA LYS A 57 27.93 2.64 -2.98
C LYS A 57 27.46 2.48 -4.45
N CYS A 58 26.84 3.52 -5.00
CA CYS A 58 26.37 3.57 -6.39
C CYS A 58 27.06 4.68 -7.20
N ASN A 59 26.83 4.69 -8.50
CA ASN A 59 27.38 5.73 -9.37
C ASN A 59 26.55 7.01 -9.25
N ALA A 60 27.22 8.15 -8.99
CA ALA A 60 26.55 9.44 -8.82
C ALA A 60 25.76 9.89 -10.06
N ALA A 61 26.27 9.66 -11.28
CA ALA A 61 25.54 10.03 -12.50
C ALA A 61 24.31 9.14 -12.71
N SER A 62 24.40 7.85 -12.38
CA SER A 62 23.23 6.96 -12.41
C SER A 62 22.17 7.33 -11.38
N LEU A 63 22.58 7.77 -10.18
CA LEU A 63 21.68 8.28 -9.16
C LEU A 63 21.01 9.59 -9.63
N GLU A 64 21.77 10.52 -10.20
CA GLU A 64 21.24 11.75 -10.78
C GLU A 64 20.22 11.45 -11.87
N ASP A 65 20.55 10.56 -12.81
CA ASP A 65 19.65 10.14 -13.88
C ASP A 65 18.36 9.52 -13.33
N ALA A 66 18.44 8.71 -12.28
CA ALA A 66 17.25 8.12 -11.64
C ALA A 66 16.35 9.17 -10.97
N LEU A 67 16.92 10.29 -10.52
CA LEU A 67 16.17 11.37 -9.88
C LEU A 67 15.50 12.30 -10.90
N ILE A 68 16.17 12.61 -12.01
CA ILE A 68 15.72 13.64 -12.96
C ILE A 68 15.17 13.09 -14.29
N LYS A 69 15.24 11.77 -14.53
CA LYS A 69 14.75 11.15 -15.76
C LYS A 69 13.77 10.02 -15.45
N ARG A 70 12.77 9.89 -16.31
CA ARG A 70 11.83 8.77 -16.33
C ARG A 70 12.06 7.94 -17.60
N VAL A 71 12.29 6.65 -17.41
CA VAL A 71 12.41 5.68 -18.49
C VAL A 71 11.05 5.01 -18.70
N MET A 72 10.52 5.13 -19.91
CA MET A 72 9.28 4.50 -20.34
C MET A 72 9.59 3.43 -21.37
N VAL A 73 9.25 2.19 -21.04
CA VAL A 73 9.42 1.07 -21.95
C VAL A 73 8.11 0.87 -22.70
N THR A 74 8.15 1.06 -24.01
CA THR A 74 7.06 0.71 -24.92
C THR A 74 7.45 -0.57 -25.68
N PRO A 75 6.51 -1.29 -26.33
CA PRO A 75 6.83 -2.47 -27.12
C PRO A 75 7.83 -2.19 -28.27
N GLU A 76 7.92 -0.94 -28.73
CA GLU A 76 8.73 -0.54 -29.89
C GLU A 76 10.07 0.09 -29.49
N GLU A 77 10.11 0.83 -28.38
CA GLU A 77 11.29 1.57 -27.95
C GLU A 77 11.33 1.92 -26.46
N ILE A 78 12.55 2.19 -25.97
CA ILE A 78 12.80 2.76 -24.64
C ILE A 78 12.90 4.28 -24.77
N ILE A 79 11.88 4.98 -24.28
CA ILE A 79 11.82 6.44 -24.32
C ILE A 79 12.29 6.98 -22.97
N THR A 80 13.31 7.84 -22.97
CA THR A 80 13.75 8.54 -21.75
C THR A 80 13.27 9.97 -21.81
N ARG A 81 12.50 10.40 -20.81
CA ARG A 81 12.01 11.78 -20.68
C ARG A 81 12.61 12.41 -19.43
N THR A 82 12.99 13.68 -19.51
CA THR A 82 13.35 14.46 -18.32
C THR A 82 12.12 14.78 -17.48
N LEU A 83 12.35 14.95 -16.19
CA LEU A 83 11.36 15.39 -15.23
C LEU A 83 11.54 16.89 -14.97
N ASP A 84 10.43 17.60 -14.77
CA ASP A 84 10.48 18.96 -14.20
C ASP A 84 10.94 18.90 -12.73
N PRO A 85 11.26 20.05 -12.10
CA PRO A 85 11.76 20.07 -10.72
C PRO A 85 10.82 19.48 -9.67
N ASP A 86 9.50 19.61 -9.85
CA ASP A 86 8.51 19.12 -8.90
C ASP A 86 8.41 17.58 -8.99
N ALA A 87 8.39 17.05 -10.20
CA ALA A 87 8.45 15.60 -10.43
C ALA A 87 9.79 14.99 -9.98
N ALA A 88 10.90 15.71 -10.10
CA ALA A 88 12.20 15.26 -9.58
C ALA A 88 12.24 15.24 -8.04
N LEU A 89 11.59 16.21 -7.38
CA LEU A 89 11.37 16.16 -5.92
C LEU A 89 10.55 14.93 -5.53
N GLY A 90 9.47 14.64 -6.25
CA GLY A 90 8.67 13.43 -6.02
C GLY A 90 9.49 12.14 -6.17
N SER A 91 10.34 12.04 -7.20
CA SER A 91 11.24 10.91 -7.42
C SER A 91 12.27 10.74 -6.29
N ARG A 92 12.83 11.84 -5.78
CA ARG A 92 13.74 11.84 -4.62
C ARG A 92 13.05 11.28 -3.38
N ASP A 93 11.85 11.76 -3.08
CA ASP A 93 11.10 11.36 -1.89
C ASP A 93 10.63 9.90 -2.00
N ALA A 94 10.27 9.45 -3.21
CA ALA A 94 10.01 8.05 -3.53
C ALA A 94 11.17 7.15 -3.15
N LEU A 95 12.36 7.53 -3.60
CA LEU A 95 13.58 6.78 -3.39
C LEU A 95 13.92 6.73 -1.90
N ALA A 96 13.81 7.86 -1.20
CA ALA A 96 14.02 7.94 0.24
C ALA A 96 13.07 7.01 1.02
N LYS A 97 11.76 7.08 0.75
CA LYS A 97 10.74 6.20 1.36
C LYS A 97 11.03 4.73 1.07
N THR A 98 11.38 4.40 -0.18
CA THR A 98 11.70 3.02 -0.59
C THR A 98 12.93 2.47 0.14
N ILE A 99 14.02 3.24 0.24
CA ILE A 99 15.24 2.82 0.93
C ILE A 99 14.95 2.61 2.42
N TYR A 100 14.21 3.53 3.04
CA TYR A 100 13.83 3.42 4.46
C TYR A 100 12.94 2.19 4.71
N SER A 101 11.92 1.97 3.88
CA SER A 101 11.04 0.79 3.99
C SER A 101 11.83 -0.50 3.91
N ARG A 102 12.74 -0.65 2.94
CA ARG A 102 13.56 -1.85 2.80
C ARG A 102 14.51 -2.07 3.97
N LEU A 103 15.07 -1.00 4.53
CA LEU A 103 15.88 -1.08 5.74
C LEU A 103 15.03 -1.58 6.92
N PHE A 104 13.81 -1.09 7.05
CA PHE A 104 12.88 -1.52 8.08
C PHE A 104 12.47 -2.98 7.91
N ASP A 105 12.12 -3.42 6.70
CA ASP A 105 11.79 -4.83 6.40
C ASP A 105 12.95 -5.76 6.77
N TRP A 106 14.18 -5.37 6.42
CA TRP A 106 15.37 -6.14 6.79
C TRP A 106 15.57 -6.20 8.32
N LEU A 107 15.31 -5.11 9.05
CA LEU A 107 15.36 -5.11 10.51
C LEU A 107 14.34 -6.08 11.12
N VAL A 108 13.10 -6.07 10.61
CA VAL A 108 12.05 -6.99 11.03
C VAL A 108 12.47 -8.44 10.76
N GLU A 109 13.01 -8.72 9.58
CA GLU A 109 13.51 -10.06 9.24
C GLU A 109 14.64 -10.51 10.18
N LYS A 110 15.60 -9.63 10.47
CA LYS A 110 16.69 -9.91 11.43
C LYS A 110 16.16 -10.20 12.83
N ILE A 111 15.20 -9.42 13.31
CA ILE A 111 14.56 -9.65 14.60
C ILE A 111 13.85 -11.02 14.60
N ASN A 112 13.07 -11.33 13.56
CA ASN A 112 12.35 -12.59 13.44
C ASN A 112 13.30 -13.79 13.41
N ASN A 113 14.41 -13.69 12.66
CA ASN A 113 15.44 -14.72 12.60
C ASN A 113 16.16 -14.90 13.95
N SER A 114 16.37 -13.82 14.70
CA SER A 114 16.99 -13.88 16.03
C SER A 114 16.08 -14.46 17.09
N ILE A 115 14.77 -14.20 17.03
CA ILE A 115 13.77 -14.77 17.95
C ILE A 115 13.58 -16.25 17.65
N GLY A 116 13.50 -16.60 16.36
CA GLY A 116 13.23 -17.95 15.88
C GLY A 116 11.77 -18.37 16.09
N GLN A 117 11.28 -19.26 15.22
CA GLN A 117 9.96 -19.85 15.36
C GLN A 117 10.06 -21.38 15.29
N ASP A 118 9.22 -22.08 16.07
CA ASP A 118 9.07 -23.53 15.94
C ASP A 118 8.11 -23.84 14.78
N PRO A 119 8.61 -24.37 13.65
CA PRO A 119 7.77 -24.65 12.48
C PRO A 119 6.75 -25.78 12.74
N ASN A 120 6.89 -26.54 13.83
CA ASN A 120 5.97 -27.61 14.18
C ASN A 120 4.91 -27.17 15.22
N SER A 121 4.94 -25.91 15.65
CA SER A 121 3.96 -25.44 16.63
C SER A 121 2.55 -25.48 16.04
N LYS A 122 1.62 -26.06 16.80
CA LYS A 122 0.19 -26.12 16.46
C LYS A 122 -0.63 -25.02 17.12
N SER A 123 -0.01 -24.21 17.97
CA SER A 123 -0.71 -23.22 18.79
C SER A 123 0.18 -22.00 19.00
N ILE A 124 -0.42 -20.82 18.87
CA ILE A 124 0.27 -19.53 18.98
C ILE A 124 -0.60 -18.61 19.84
N ILE A 125 0.04 -17.80 20.68
CA ILE A 125 -0.61 -16.71 21.40
C ILE A 125 -0.21 -15.42 20.69
N GLY A 126 -1.17 -14.75 20.06
CA GLY A 126 -0.97 -13.44 19.43
C GLY A 126 -1.17 -12.32 20.44
N VAL A 127 -0.32 -11.30 20.39
CA VAL A 127 -0.50 -10.03 21.09
C VAL A 127 -0.49 -8.94 20.03
N LEU A 128 -1.50 -8.09 20.03
CA LEU A 128 -1.65 -6.99 19.09
C LEU A 128 -1.53 -5.67 19.85
N ASP A 129 -0.52 -4.88 19.49
CA ASP A 129 -0.33 -3.51 19.98
C ASP A 129 -0.39 -2.57 18.77
N ILE A 130 -1.43 -1.76 18.71
CA ILE A 130 -1.72 -0.85 17.60
C ILE A 130 -2.22 0.49 18.13
N CYS A 131 -2.05 1.54 17.34
CA CYS A 131 -2.59 2.87 17.66
C CYS A 131 -4.12 2.84 17.68
N GLY A 132 -4.73 3.46 18.69
CA GLY A 132 -6.19 3.67 18.73
C GLY A 132 -6.67 4.71 17.71
N PHE A 133 -7.95 5.08 17.80
CA PHE A 133 -8.49 6.19 16.98
C PHE A 133 -7.71 7.48 17.23
N GLU A 134 -7.39 8.19 16.15
CA GLU A 134 -6.69 9.46 16.15
C GLU A 134 -7.57 10.58 15.61
N SER A 135 -7.46 11.76 16.22
CA SER A 135 -8.22 12.95 15.86
C SER A 135 -7.37 14.19 16.11
N PHE A 136 -6.83 14.76 15.02
CA PHE A 136 -6.03 15.98 15.07
C PHE A 136 -6.80 17.18 14.49
N LYS A 137 -6.17 18.36 14.55
CA LYS A 137 -6.74 19.58 13.94
C LYS A 137 -6.87 19.46 12.41
N PHE A 138 -5.93 18.76 11.79
CA PHE A 138 -5.93 18.43 10.37
C PHE A 138 -5.50 16.96 10.27
N ASN A 139 -6.26 16.17 9.53
CA ASN A 139 -5.97 14.75 9.34
C ASN A 139 -5.68 14.50 7.87
N SER A 140 -4.58 13.79 7.62
CA SER A 140 -4.15 13.35 6.29
C SER A 140 -4.62 11.93 6.01
N PHE A 141 -4.26 11.41 4.83
CA PHE A 141 -4.58 10.02 4.44
C PHE A 141 -4.07 8.98 5.44
N GLU A 142 -2.94 9.26 6.12
CA GLU A 142 -2.39 8.40 7.16
C GLU A 142 -3.37 8.19 8.32
N GLN A 143 -3.98 9.25 8.83
CA GLN A 143 -4.97 9.15 9.91
C GLN A 143 -6.24 8.43 9.46
N LEU A 144 -6.67 8.61 8.20
CA LEU A 144 -7.78 7.82 7.65
C LEU A 144 -7.45 6.33 7.66
N CYS A 145 -6.21 5.94 7.31
CA CYS A 145 -5.77 4.54 7.35
C CYS A 145 -5.73 3.99 8.78
N ILE A 146 -5.25 4.78 9.75
CA ILE A 146 -5.23 4.42 11.17
C ILE A 146 -6.65 4.22 11.70
N ASN A 147 -7.54 5.18 11.45
CA ASN A 147 -8.93 5.12 11.90
C ASN A 147 -9.69 3.99 11.20
N PHE A 148 -9.44 3.74 9.91
CA PHE A 148 -10.01 2.58 9.20
C PHE A 148 -9.57 1.25 9.80
N THR A 149 -8.30 1.12 10.19
CA THR A 149 -7.80 -0.08 10.90
C THR A 149 -8.54 -0.28 12.23
N ASN A 150 -8.78 0.79 12.97
CA ASN A 150 -9.56 0.74 14.21
C ASN A 150 -11.04 0.38 13.97
N GLU A 151 -11.67 0.88 12.90
CA GLU A 151 -13.02 0.46 12.51
C GLU A 151 -13.09 -1.04 12.20
N LYS A 152 -12.08 -1.59 11.53
CA LYS A 152 -11.98 -3.03 11.26
C LYS A 152 -11.88 -3.86 12.53
N LEU A 153 -11.06 -3.41 13.47
CA LEU A 153 -10.93 -4.10 14.77
C LEU A 153 -12.19 -3.99 15.60
N GLN A 154 -12.87 -2.84 15.58
CA GLN A 154 -14.17 -2.69 16.22
C GLN A 154 -15.20 -3.64 15.62
N GLN A 155 -15.22 -3.82 14.30
CA GLN A 155 -16.14 -4.76 13.66
C GLN A 155 -15.81 -6.21 14.00
N HIS A 156 -14.53 -6.55 14.07
CA HIS A 156 -14.07 -7.85 14.53
C HIS A 156 -14.52 -8.13 15.97
N PHE A 157 -14.36 -7.15 16.88
CA PHE A 157 -14.83 -7.21 18.25
C PHE A 157 -16.36 -7.42 18.32
N ASN A 158 -17.13 -6.61 17.59
CA ASN A 158 -18.58 -6.72 17.56
C ASN A 158 -19.06 -8.11 17.08
N HIS A 159 -18.40 -8.65 16.06
CA HIS A 159 -18.71 -9.97 15.55
C HIS A 159 -18.40 -11.08 16.59
N HIS A 160 -17.24 -11.03 17.23
CA HIS A 160 -16.82 -12.08 18.17
C HIS A 160 -17.59 -12.03 19.49
N VAL A 161 -17.70 -10.84 20.09
CA VAL A 161 -18.27 -10.68 21.43
C VAL A 161 -19.80 -10.71 21.40
N PHE A 162 -20.43 -10.25 20.32
CA PHE A 162 -21.89 -10.23 20.25
C PHE A 162 -22.45 -11.28 19.31
N LYS A 163 -22.07 -11.29 18.03
CA LYS A 163 -22.74 -12.16 17.05
C LYS A 163 -22.47 -13.64 17.34
N MET A 164 -21.20 -14.02 17.49
CA MET A 164 -20.82 -15.42 17.73
C MET A 164 -21.24 -15.95 19.11
N GLU A 165 -21.13 -15.16 20.18
CA GLU A 165 -21.62 -15.56 21.51
C GLU A 165 -23.14 -15.84 21.50
N GLN A 166 -23.92 -14.99 20.84
CA GLN A 166 -25.38 -15.17 20.73
C GLN A 166 -25.75 -16.41 19.89
N GLU A 167 -25.00 -16.69 18.83
CA GLU A 167 -25.13 -17.91 18.03
C GLU A 167 -24.83 -19.16 18.86
N GLU A 168 -23.78 -19.13 19.69
CA GLU A 168 -23.42 -20.26 20.55
C GLU A 168 -24.47 -20.49 21.65
N TYR A 169 -25.01 -19.43 22.28
CA TYR A 169 -26.11 -19.59 23.23
C TYR A 169 -27.36 -20.20 22.62
N THR A 170 -27.66 -19.86 21.36
CA THR A 170 -28.76 -20.45 20.61
C THR A 170 -28.51 -21.94 20.33
N LYS A 171 -27.28 -22.28 19.94
CA LYS A 171 -26.85 -23.64 19.64
C LYS A 171 -26.84 -24.56 20.86
N GLU A 172 -26.44 -24.03 22.02
CA GLU A 172 -26.43 -24.75 23.30
C GLU A 172 -27.79 -24.74 24.03
N GLU A 173 -28.84 -24.22 23.38
CA GLU A 173 -30.21 -24.12 23.93
C GLU A 173 -30.27 -23.41 25.30
N ILE A 174 -29.37 -22.45 25.52
CA ILE A 174 -29.33 -21.64 26.73
C ILE A 174 -30.50 -20.65 26.69
N ASN A 175 -31.14 -20.38 27.83
CA ASN A 175 -32.13 -19.32 27.90
C ASN A 175 -31.43 -17.95 27.99
N TRP A 176 -31.44 -17.20 26.89
CA TRP A 176 -30.76 -15.91 26.76
C TRP A 176 -31.68 -14.88 26.07
N SER A 177 -31.34 -13.59 26.19
CA SER A 177 -32.09 -12.49 25.55
C SER A 177 -31.20 -11.74 24.57
N TYR A 178 -31.74 -11.40 23.38
CA TYR A 178 -31.03 -10.64 22.35
C TYR A 178 -30.42 -9.36 22.90
N ILE A 179 -29.12 -9.18 22.68
CA ILE A 179 -28.40 -7.96 23.06
C ILE A 179 -28.24 -7.13 21.80
N GLU A 180 -28.92 -5.97 21.77
CA GLU A 180 -28.73 -4.99 20.71
C GLU A 180 -27.40 -4.25 20.92
N PHE A 181 -26.60 -4.16 19.85
CA PHE A 181 -25.32 -3.45 19.84
C PHE A 181 -25.23 -2.58 18.58
N ILE A 182 -24.33 -1.61 18.61
CA ILE A 182 -24.09 -0.69 17.49
C ILE A 182 -23.12 -1.36 16.52
N ASP A 183 -23.60 -1.68 15.31
CA ASP A 183 -22.77 -2.19 14.22
C ASP A 183 -22.14 -1.01 13.46
N ASN A 184 -20.87 -1.13 13.07
CA ASN A 184 -20.13 -0.12 12.31
C ASN A 184 -19.89 -0.54 10.84
N GLN A 185 -20.64 -1.52 10.33
CA GLN A 185 -20.54 -1.93 8.93
C GLN A 185 -20.84 -0.79 7.95
N ASP A 186 -21.67 0.17 8.32
CA ASP A 186 -22.05 1.30 7.47
C ASP A 186 -20.88 2.27 7.19
N VAL A 187 -20.02 2.51 8.18
CA VAL A 187 -18.78 3.31 8.00
C VAL A 187 -17.71 2.51 7.27
N LEU A 188 -17.59 1.20 7.51
CA LEU A 188 -16.69 0.35 6.74
C LEU A 188 -17.07 0.35 5.26
N ASP A 189 -18.36 0.16 4.95
CA ASP A 189 -18.88 0.22 3.58
C ASP A 189 -18.64 1.58 2.91
N LEU A 190 -18.68 2.68 3.66
CA LEU A 190 -18.33 4.01 3.14
C LEU A 190 -16.84 4.05 2.70
N ILE A 191 -15.94 3.46 3.48
CA ILE A 191 -14.50 3.54 3.24
C ILE A 191 -14.04 2.54 2.16
N GLU A 192 -14.40 1.26 2.28
CA GLU A 192 -13.71 0.18 1.54
C GLU A 192 -14.53 -0.49 0.44
N LYS A 193 -15.84 -0.25 0.36
CA LYS A 193 -16.73 -1.00 -0.53
C LYS A 193 -16.28 -0.93 -1.98
N LYS A 194 -16.19 -2.09 -2.65
CA LYS A 194 -15.82 -2.18 -4.07
C LYS A 194 -17.04 -2.54 -4.93
N PRO A 195 -17.38 -1.75 -5.98
CA PRO A 195 -16.90 -0.40 -6.28
C PRO A 195 -17.61 0.68 -5.43
N GLY A 196 -16.98 1.85 -5.30
CA GLY A 196 -17.66 3.08 -4.86
C GLY A 196 -17.40 3.54 -3.42
N GLY A 197 -16.57 2.83 -2.65
CA GLY A 197 -16.04 3.30 -1.38
C GLY A 197 -14.92 4.33 -1.57
N ILE A 198 -14.60 5.09 -0.52
CA ILE A 198 -13.59 6.16 -0.56
C ILE A 198 -12.25 5.66 -1.11
N ILE A 199 -11.74 4.51 -0.65
CA ILE A 199 -10.44 3.97 -1.12
C ILE A 199 -10.47 3.66 -2.62
N SER A 200 -11.57 3.09 -3.12
CA SER A 200 -11.70 2.83 -4.57
C SER A 200 -11.74 4.13 -5.38
N LEU A 201 -12.35 5.19 -4.83
CA LEU A 201 -12.42 6.48 -5.49
C LEU A 201 -11.07 7.22 -5.47
N VAL A 202 -10.25 7.01 -4.43
CA VAL A 202 -8.85 7.48 -4.37
C VAL A 202 -8.03 6.78 -5.45
N ASP A 203 -8.08 5.45 -5.52
CA ASP A 203 -7.37 4.67 -6.55
C ASP A 203 -7.72 5.15 -7.96
N GLU A 204 -9.00 5.36 -8.23
CA GLU A 204 -9.45 5.91 -9.51
C GLU A 204 -8.87 7.30 -9.77
N ALA A 205 -8.92 8.20 -8.79
CA ALA A 205 -8.42 9.57 -8.92
C ALA A 205 -6.92 9.61 -9.26
N CYS A 206 -6.11 8.77 -8.61
CA CYS A 206 -4.66 8.68 -8.84
C CYS A 206 -4.31 8.11 -10.22
N MET A 207 -5.19 7.33 -10.84
CA MET A 207 -4.98 6.82 -12.20
C MET A 207 -5.31 7.85 -13.30
N PHE A 208 -6.03 8.94 -12.97
CA PHE A 208 -6.41 9.97 -13.94
C PHE A 208 -5.43 11.16 -13.93
N PRO A 209 -4.68 11.42 -15.02
CA PRO A 209 -3.62 12.46 -15.07
C PRO A 209 -4.06 13.92 -14.87
N LYS A 210 -5.35 14.17 -14.71
CA LYS A 210 -5.94 15.52 -14.52
C LYS A 210 -6.84 15.60 -13.29
N SER A 211 -6.79 14.59 -12.42
CA SER A 211 -7.46 14.66 -11.14
C SER A 211 -6.75 15.68 -10.27
N THR A 212 -7.50 16.57 -9.63
CA THR A 212 -7.04 17.46 -8.56
C THR A 212 -7.78 17.14 -7.27
N HIS A 213 -7.25 17.59 -6.14
CA HIS A 213 -7.91 17.47 -4.83
C HIS A 213 -9.35 17.99 -4.85
N GLU A 214 -9.62 19.13 -5.50
CA GLU A 214 -10.97 19.66 -5.62
C GLU A 214 -11.87 18.76 -6.46
N THR A 215 -11.38 18.24 -7.58
CA THR A 215 -12.20 17.34 -8.43
C THR A 215 -12.52 16.04 -7.70
N PHE A 216 -11.57 15.53 -6.92
CA PHE A 216 -11.76 14.35 -6.07
C PHE A 216 -12.79 14.64 -4.97
N ALA A 217 -12.64 15.73 -4.22
CA ALA A 217 -13.60 16.12 -3.19
C ALA A 217 -15.01 16.33 -3.76
N GLN A 218 -15.15 16.95 -4.93
CA GLN A 218 -16.45 17.06 -5.62
C GLN A 218 -17.05 15.70 -5.96
N LYS A 219 -16.22 14.73 -6.40
CA LYS A 219 -16.66 13.36 -6.66
C LYS A 219 -17.18 12.72 -5.38
N LEU A 220 -16.46 12.83 -4.26
CA LEU A 220 -16.91 12.35 -2.95
C LEU A 220 -18.26 12.96 -2.54
N TYR A 221 -18.40 14.30 -2.64
CA TYR A 221 -19.64 14.99 -2.30
C TYR A 221 -20.84 14.55 -3.13
N GLN A 222 -20.64 14.19 -4.39
CA GLN A 222 -21.69 13.70 -5.27
C GLN A 222 -22.05 12.26 -4.95
N THR A 223 -21.05 11.39 -4.76
CA THR A 223 -21.25 9.97 -4.46
C THR A 223 -21.91 9.75 -3.10
N PHE A 224 -21.49 10.49 -2.07
CA PHE A 224 -21.90 10.26 -0.69
C PHE A 224 -22.89 11.29 -0.14
N LYS A 225 -23.55 12.08 -1.00
CA LYS A 225 -24.47 13.16 -0.62
C LYS A 225 -25.55 12.76 0.41
N ASN A 226 -26.02 11.51 0.32
CA ASN A 226 -27.09 10.98 1.18
C ASN A 226 -26.58 9.98 2.23
N ASN A 227 -25.26 9.78 2.34
CA ASN A 227 -24.68 8.88 3.33
C ASN A 227 -24.63 9.60 4.69
N LYS A 228 -25.20 9.00 5.74
CA LYS A 228 -25.27 9.59 7.08
C LYS A 228 -23.88 9.76 7.72
N ARG A 229 -22.93 8.90 7.34
CA ARG A 229 -21.56 8.87 7.87
C ARG A 229 -20.61 9.82 7.15
N PHE A 230 -21.05 10.47 6.06
CA PHE A 230 -20.23 11.38 5.27
C PHE A 230 -20.78 12.81 5.35
N ILE A 231 -19.95 13.75 5.80
CA ILE A 231 -20.34 15.15 5.98
C ILE A 231 -19.46 16.04 5.12
N LYS A 232 -20.12 16.92 4.35
CA LYS A 232 -19.46 17.97 3.58
C LYS A 232 -19.36 19.26 4.43
N PRO A 233 -18.16 19.81 4.67
CA PRO A 233 -18.00 21.08 5.36
C PRO A 233 -18.57 22.24 4.55
N LYS A 234 -19.04 23.28 5.23
CA LYS A 234 -19.69 24.45 4.60
C LYS A 234 -18.71 25.40 3.91
N LEU A 235 -17.48 25.49 4.43
CA LEU A 235 -16.49 26.50 4.03
C LEU A 235 -15.35 25.92 3.19
N SER A 236 -14.92 24.68 3.46
CA SER A 236 -13.85 24.04 2.70
C SER A 236 -14.36 23.47 1.38
N ARG A 237 -13.48 23.49 0.37
CA ARG A 237 -13.75 22.91 -0.96
C ARG A 237 -13.12 21.53 -1.13
N THR A 238 -12.06 21.24 -0.40
CA THR A 238 -11.25 20.01 -0.48
C THR A 238 -11.50 19.05 0.67
N SER A 239 -11.97 19.55 1.81
CA SER A 239 -12.07 18.75 3.03
C SER A 239 -13.39 18.01 3.16
N PHE A 240 -13.41 16.88 3.88
CA PHE A 240 -14.63 16.15 4.22
C PHE A 240 -14.52 15.55 5.62
N THR A 241 -15.64 15.09 6.19
CA THR A 241 -15.65 14.47 7.53
C THR A 241 -16.31 13.10 7.44
N ILE A 242 -15.73 12.12 8.13
CA ILE A 242 -16.32 10.79 8.32
C ILE A 242 -16.76 10.68 9.77
N SER A 243 -18.02 10.32 10.00
CA SER A 243 -18.52 10.00 11.34
C SER A 243 -18.10 8.56 11.68
N HIS A 244 -17.01 8.43 12.40
CA HIS A 244 -16.49 7.16 12.89
C HIS A 244 -17.33 6.58 14.04
N TYR A 245 -17.16 5.29 14.32
CA TYR A 245 -17.80 4.61 15.45
C TYR A 245 -17.49 5.28 16.79
N ALA A 246 -16.25 5.75 16.98
CA ALA A 246 -15.81 6.43 18.19
C ALA A 246 -16.35 7.87 18.37
N GLY A 247 -16.97 8.46 17.32
CA GLY A 247 -17.34 9.88 17.26
C GLY A 247 -18.82 10.21 17.51
N GLU A 248 -19.71 9.22 17.71
CA GLU A 248 -21.14 9.51 18.00
C GLU A 248 -21.36 9.83 19.49
N GLY A 249 -21.03 11.06 19.87
CA GLY A 249 -21.08 11.53 21.26
C GLY A 249 -21.44 13.01 21.47
N GLY A 250 -22.41 13.54 20.73
CA GLY A 250 -23.09 14.80 21.07
C GLY A 250 -22.75 16.02 20.21
N ASP A 251 -23.79 16.81 19.94
CA ASP A 251 -23.88 18.03 19.10
C ASP A 251 -22.98 19.23 19.53
N ASP A 252 -21.72 19.01 19.93
CA ASP A 252 -20.66 20.04 19.94
C ASP A 252 -19.25 19.52 20.30
N SER A 253 -19.04 18.20 20.42
CA SER A 253 -17.70 17.64 20.70
C SER A 253 -17.58 16.20 20.19
N GLY A 254 -16.97 16.00 19.02
CA GLY A 254 -16.59 14.66 18.56
C GLY A 254 -17.04 14.25 17.16
N ALA A 255 -17.52 15.17 16.31
CA ALA A 255 -17.45 14.90 14.87
C ALA A 255 -15.95 14.82 14.52
N ASP A 256 -15.44 13.63 14.27
CA ASP A 256 -14.02 13.37 14.01
C ASP A 256 -13.57 14.11 12.75
N SER A 257 -13.10 15.32 13.02
CA SER A 257 -11.99 16.07 12.44
C SER A 257 -11.87 16.08 10.92
N ASP A 258 -12.04 17.29 10.35
CA ASP A 258 -11.85 17.61 8.94
C ASP A 258 -10.64 16.88 8.35
N PHE A 259 -10.92 15.96 7.44
CA PHE A 259 -9.93 15.34 6.57
C PHE A 259 -9.61 16.36 5.50
N ASP A 260 -8.36 16.81 5.42
CA ASP A 260 -7.91 17.75 4.40
C ASP A 260 -6.90 17.03 3.50
N TRP A 261 -7.38 16.63 2.32
CA TRP A 261 -6.53 16.01 1.31
C TRP A 261 -5.52 17.03 0.81
N ASN A 262 -4.24 16.83 1.12
CA ASN A 262 -3.15 17.77 0.86
C ASN A 262 -2.12 17.17 -0.08
N THR A 263 -1.25 18.02 -0.63
CA THR A 263 -0.28 17.67 -1.68
C THR A 263 0.76 16.62 -1.25
N GLU A 264 0.91 16.39 0.06
CA GLU A 264 1.75 15.32 0.60
C GLU A 264 1.16 13.93 0.34
N ASP A 265 -0.17 13.81 0.17
CA ASP A 265 -0.88 12.55 -0.07
C ASP A 265 -0.71 12.03 -1.52
N GLU A 266 -0.52 12.91 -2.51
CA GLU A 266 -0.27 12.52 -3.93
C GLU A 266 1.07 11.79 -4.12
N LEU A 267 2.11 12.21 -3.37
CA LEU A 267 3.44 11.63 -3.41
C LEU A 267 3.51 10.23 -2.77
N GLU A 268 2.54 9.84 -1.95
CA GLU A 268 2.48 8.49 -1.38
C GLU A 268 1.99 7.45 -2.41
N ILE A 269 1.07 7.86 -3.28
CA ILE A 269 0.34 6.94 -4.16
C ILE A 269 1.03 6.75 -5.51
N GLU A 270 1.71 7.78 -6.03
CA GLU A 270 2.46 7.66 -7.29
C GLU A 270 3.74 6.80 -7.19
N ASN A 271 4.25 6.58 -5.97
CA ASN A 271 5.62 6.11 -5.76
C ASN A 271 5.82 4.59 -5.73
N PHE A 272 4.84 3.79 -6.16
CA PHE A 272 5.02 2.33 -6.29
C PHE A 272 5.74 1.90 -7.59
N HIS A 273 6.16 2.85 -8.43
CA HIS A 273 6.67 2.56 -9.77
C HIS A 273 7.96 3.30 -10.11
N SER A 274 9.08 2.91 -9.48
CA SER A 274 10.42 3.23 -10.01
C SER A 274 11.47 2.25 -9.46
N SER A 275 11.74 1.20 -10.23
CA SER A 275 12.88 0.30 -10.03
C SER A 275 14.16 1.01 -10.48
N SER A 276 14.94 1.55 -9.53
CA SER A 276 16.31 2.00 -9.78
C SER A 276 17.33 0.94 -9.35
N SER A 277 18.40 0.78 -10.14
CA SER A 277 19.55 -0.10 -9.87
C SER A 277 20.30 0.24 -8.58
N CYS A 278 20.06 1.42 -8.01
CA CYS A 278 20.65 1.85 -6.74
C CYS A 278 20.13 1.06 -5.52
N LEU A 279 19.04 0.29 -5.68
CA LEU A 279 18.44 -0.51 -4.61
C LEU A 279 19.24 -1.79 -4.28
N ALA A 280 20.23 -2.17 -5.10
CA ALA A 280 21.06 -3.36 -4.88
C ALA A 280 22.01 -3.25 -3.67
N ALA A 281 22.23 -2.03 -3.16
CA ALA A 281 23.06 -1.78 -1.97
C ALA A 281 22.26 -1.80 -0.65
N VAL A 282 20.93 -1.88 -0.73
CA VAL A 282 20.08 -2.11 0.44
C VAL A 282 20.00 -3.62 0.65
N PRO A 283 20.17 -4.13 1.89
CA PRO A 283 20.05 -5.56 2.15
C PRO A 283 18.74 -6.09 1.57
N ASN A 284 18.83 -6.93 0.55
CA ASN A 284 17.66 -7.65 0.05
C ASN A 284 17.30 -8.67 1.12
N GLY A 285 16.24 -8.41 1.87
CA GLY A 285 15.50 -9.48 2.52
C GLY A 285 14.91 -10.33 1.40
N GLU A 286 15.47 -11.51 1.16
CA GLU A 286 14.75 -12.53 0.40
C GLU A 286 13.56 -12.91 1.26
N ALA A 287 12.39 -12.34 0.97
CA ALA A 287 11.13 -12.78 1.53
C ALA A 287 10.95 -14.26 1.16
N THR A 288 11.36 -15.15 2.06
CA THR A 288 10.92 -16.54 2.02
C THR A 288 9.43 -16.48 2.27
N THR A 289 8.67 -16.65 1.19
CA THR A 289 7.23 -16.87 1.22
C THR A 289 6.96 -18.14 2.04
N GLY A 290 6.79 -17.97 3.35
CA GLY A 290 6.14 -18.93 4.22
C GLY A 290 4.66 -18.94 3.85
N SER A 291 4.19 -20.08 3.40
CA SER A 291 2.79 -20.36 3.06
C SER A 291 1.85 -20.05 4.23
N ALA A 292 1.16 -18.92 4.16
CA ALA A 292 -0.15 -18.73 4.74
C ALA A 292 -1.09 -18.43 3.56
N GLU A 293 -2.11 -19.27 3.39
CA GLU A 293 -3.12 -19.15 2.34
C GLU A 293 -3.90 -17.84 2.53
N ASP A 294 -3.52 -16.82 1.78
CA ASP A 294 -4.24 -15.56 1.72
C ASP A 294 -5.28 -15.66 0.59
N THR A 295 -6.49 -16.12 0.94
CA THR A 295 -7.64 -16.14 0.03
C THR A 295 -8.23 -14.74 -0.07
N SER A 296 -7.55 -13.84 -0.77
CA SER A 296 -8.14 -12.59 -1.25
C SER A 296 -7.74 -12.36 -2.71
N PHE A 297 -8.73 -12.50 -3.62
CA PHE A 297 -8.55 -12.33 -5.05
C PHE A 297 -8.30 -10.86 -5.41
N GLY A 298 -7.03 -10.44 -5.40
CA GLY A 298 -6.51 -9.34 -6.22
C GLY A 298 -5.93 -9.89 -7.54
N PRO A 299 -5.80 -9.09 -8.61
CA PRO A 299 -5.22 -9.57 -9.87
C PRO A 299 -3.75 -9.97 -9.64
N ALA A 300 -3.45 -11.27 -9.79
CA ALA A 300 -2.10 -11.81 -9.64
C ALA A 300 -1.14 -11.20 -10.68
N ARG A 301 0.00 -10.63 -10.24
CA ARG A 301 1.06 -10.10 -11.11
C ARG A 301 1.99 -11.23 -11.59
N CYS A 302 2.34 -11.23 -12.88
CA CYS A 302 3.30 -12.17 -13.45
C CYS A 302 4.73 -11.79 -13.01
N SER A 303 5.51 -12.74 -12.50
CA SER A 303 6.85 -12.50 -11.94
C SER A 303 7.96 -12.22 -12.98
N ILE A 304 7.61 -12.13 -14.26
CA ILE A 304 8.55 -11.83 -15.35
C ILE A 304 7.93 -10.74 -16.24
N ASN A 305 8.51 -9.55 -16.19
CA ASN A 305 8.28 -8.39 -17.06
C ASN A 305 6.90 -7.68 -17.01
N ASN A 306 6.44 -7.24 -15.84
CA ASN A 306 5.43 -6.15 -15.68
C ASN A 306 4.12 -6.21 -16.50
N GLY A 307 3.77 -7.34 -17.13
CA GLY A 307 2.51 -7.52 -17.84
C GLY A 307 1.35 -7.77 -16.88
N GLY A 308 0.20 -7.14 -17.14
CA GLY A 308 -1.03 -7.39 -16.38
C GLY A 308 -1.62 -8.76 -16.70
N CYS A 309 -2.04 -9.49 -15.68
CA CYS A 309 -2.92 -10.65 -15.85
C CYS A 309 -4.37 -10.19 -15.74
N TRP A 310 -5.23 -10.64 -16.66
CA TRP A 310 -6.68 -10.52 -16.51
C TRP A 310 -7.30 -11.89 -16.25
N SER A 311 -8.45 -11.90 -15.58
CA SER A 311 -9.30 -13.08 -15.41
C SER A 311 -10.72 -12.81 -15.90
N GLU A 312 -11.30 -13.73 -16.67
CA GLU A 312 -12.68 -13.64 -17.16
C GLU A 312 -13.41 -14.97 -16.93
N THR A 313 -14.63 -14.95 -16.39
CA THR A 313 -15.45 -16.15 -16.19
C THR A 313 -16.55 -16.21 -17.24
N LYS A 314 -16.58 -17.30 -18.02
CA LYS A 314 -17.58 -17.52 -19.08
C LYS A 314 -18.11 -18.95 -19.00
N ASN A 315 -19.44 -19.08 -18.94
CA ASN A 315 -20.14 -20.38 -18.86
C ASN A 315 -19.65 -21.29 -17.71
N GLY A 316 -19.32 -20.72 -16.55
CA GLY A 316 -18.87 -21.48 -15.37
C GLY A 316 -17.40 -21.94 -15.42
N LEU A 317 -16.62 -21.45 -16.39
CA LEU A 317 -15.18 -21.66 -16.48
C LEU A 317 -14.45 -20.31 -16.37
N THR A 318 -13.43 -20.26 -15.51
CA THR A 318 -12.59 -19.08 -15.30
C THR A 318 -11.32 -19.20 -16.15
N PHE A 319 -11.02 -18.14 -16.90
CA PHE A 319 -9.86 -18.06 -17.79
C PHE A 319 -8.91 -16.97 -17.30
N SER A 320 -7.60 -17.22 -17.37
CA SER A 320 -6.57 -16.19 -17.17
C SER A 320 -5.62 -16.11 -18.36
N ALA A 321 -5.12 -14.91 -18.67
CA ALA A 321 -4.14 -14.68 -19.72
C ALA A 321 -3.17 -13.54 -19.37
N CYS A 322 -1.91 -13.67 -19.81
CA CYS A 322 -0.91 -12.60 -19.79
C CYS A 322 -1.02 -11.77 -21.07
N SER A 323 -1.10 -10.44 -20.95
CA SER A 323 -1.21 -9.54 -22.09
C SER A 323 0.16 -9.24 -22.72
N GLU A 324 0.69 -10.12 -23.58
CA GLU A 324 1.65 -9.71 -24.63
C GLU A 324 1.94 -10.81 -25.67
N SER A 325 2.20 -10.37 -26.91
CA SER A 325 2.18 -11.20 -28.12
C SER A 325 3.51 -11.85 -28.49
N GLU A 326 4.62 -11.62 -27.80
CA GLU A 326 5.91 -12.23 -28.13
C GLU A 326 6.32 -13.36 -27.17
N VAL A 327 6.87 -14.41 -27.77
CA VAL A 327 6.87 -15.79 -27.28
C VAL A 327 8.23 -16.14 -26.72
N ASN A 328 8.32 -16.35 -25.40
CA ASN A 328 9.00 -17.49 -24.75
C ASN A 328 8.95 -17.32 -23.21
N GLY A 329 8.19 -18.17 -22.51
CA GLY A 329 8.27 -18.29 -21.04
C GLY A 329 6.97 -18.16 -20.25
N CYS A 330 5.82 -17.86 -20.87
CA CYS A 330 4.55 -17.76 -20.14
C CYS A 330 4.18 -19.12 -19.51
N ARG A 331 3.87 -19.10 -18.20
CA ARG A 331 3.33 -20.26 -17.46
C ARG A 331 2.00 -19.86 -16.84
N CYS A 332 1.06 -20.79 -16.78
CA CYS A 332 -0.20 -20.55 -16.07
C CYS A 332 0.05 -20.38 -14.56
N PRO A 333 -0.74 -19.51 -13.89
CA PRO A 333 -0.73 -19.41 -12.43
C PRO A 333 -1.01 -20.76 -11.77
N VAL A 334 -0.57 -20.91 -10.51
CA VAL A 334 -0.90 -22.07 -9.68
C VAL A 334 -2.44 -22.21 -9.60
N GLY A 335 -2.96 -23.42 -9.79
CA GLY A 335 -4.41 -23.69 -9.91
C GLY A 335 -4.96 -23.67 -11.34
N PHE A 336 -4.17 -23.30 -12.36
CA PHE A 336 -4.60 -23.27 -13.75
C PHE A 336 -3.70 -24.11 -14.67
N ARG A 337 -4.26 -24.70 -15.73
CA ARG A 337 -3.53 -25.50 -16.74
C ARG A 337 -3.65 -24.88 -18.13
N GLY A 338 -2.55 -24.84 -18.88
CA GLY A 338 -2.54 -24.30 -20.24
C GLY A 338 -1.16 -23.92 -20.75
N ASP A 339 -1.12 -23.11 -21.81
CA ASP A 339 0.09 -22.67 -22.51
C ASP A 339 0.60 -21.28 -22.06
N GLY A 340 0.04 -20.75 -20.95
CA GLY A 340 0.35 -19.41 -20.44
C GLY A 340 -0.36 -18.27 -21.17
N LYS A 341 -0.94 -18.51 -22.35
CA LYS A 341 -1.80 -17.57 -23.09
C LYS A 341 -3.29 -17.90 -22.92
N LYS A 342 -3.60 -19.18 -22.76
CA LYS A 342 -4.91 -19.71 -22.38
C LYS A 342 -4.73 -20.64 -21.19
N CYS A 343 -5.19 -20.20 -20.03
CA CYS A 343 -5.13 -20.96 -18.80
C CYS A 343 -6.55 -21.29 -18.33
N GLU A 344 -6.84 -22.58 -18.17
CA GLU A 344 -8.11 -23.11 -17.68
C GLU A 344 -7.98 -23.50 -16.22
N ASP A 345 -8.98 -23.15 -15.42
CA ASP A 345 -9.07 -23.51 -14.00
C ASP A 345 -9.00 -25.03 -13.81
N ILE A 346 -8.11 -25.49 -12.94
CA ILE A 346 -8.01 -26.88 -12.56
C ILE A 346 -9.10 -27.12 -11.52
N ASP A 347 -10.15 -27.84 -11.90
CA ASP A 347 -11.13 -28.35 -10.96
C ASP A 347 -10.48 -29.39 -10.02
N GLU A 348 -9.92 -28.91 -8.91
CA GLU A 348 -9.21 -29.70 -7.89
C GLU A 348 -10.16 -30.71 -7.22
N CYS A 349 -11.47 -30.43 -7.21
CA CYS A 349 -12.53 -31.31 -6.71
C CYS A 349 -12.76 -32.55 -7.59
N LYS A 350 -12.32 -32.56 -8.86
CA LYS A 350 -12.40 -33.77 -9.71
C LYS A 350 -11.25 -34.75 -9.51
N ARG A 351 -10.10 -34.30 -8.97
CA ARG A 351 -8.90 -35.14 -8.79
C ARG A 351 -8.74 -35.67 -7.37
N THR A 352 -9.20 -34.90 -6.39
CA THR A 352 -9.19 -35.29 -5.00
C THR A 352 -10.63 -35.37 -4.53
N LYS A 353 -11.08 -36.51 -3.99
CA LYS A 353 -12.39 -36.60 -3.35
C LYS A 353 -12.43 -35.61 -2.19
N CYS A 354 -12.91 -34.40 -2.42
CA CYS A 354 -13.19 -33.47 -1.35
C CYS A 354 -14.26 -34.10 -0.45
N LEU A 355 -13.89 -34.33 0.81
CA LEU A 355 -14.82 -34.77 1.84
C LEU A 355 -15.87 -33.67 2.02
N SER A 356 -17.14 -34.04 1.85
CA SER A 356 -18.27 -33.23 2.29
C SER A 356 -18.25 -33.18 3.82
N VAL A 357 -18.03 -31.99 4.38
CA VAL A 357 -18.40 -31.66 5.77
C VAL A 357 -19.51 -30.63 5.69
#